data_AF-A0A9E3NJM8-F1
#
_entry.id   AF-A0A9E3NJM8-F1
#
_cell.length_a   1.000
_cell.length_b   1.000
_cell.length_c   1.000
_cell.angle_alpha   90.00
_cell.angle_beta   90.00
_cell.angle_gamma   90.00
#
_symmetry.space_group_name_H-M   'P 1'
#
loop_
_entity.id
_entity.type
_entity.pdbx_description
1 polymer ?
#
loop_
_entity_poly.entity_id
_entity_poly.type
_entity_poly.pdbx_seq_one_letter_code
_entity_poly.pdbx_strand_id
1 'polypeptide(L)'
;MFKFSTIIVVVFISTTLKVNAQCPVTPISLITQTDIDNFSTNYPGCDTIPVGADVLISGSTITNLNGLNQIEVSLAAIEIRNNSNLTTTSGLNLLYAGSDLIIRNNSKLIDISSFSNLDTILGEFTIRTNPLLTNLTGFSSLKHVGMGAIIRDNAALTSLNGLNQLTTVEGILEIVEHPNLTDVSALSNLLLVTGDPLEGALVIDLNTSLTSLNGLGNNNTEILGDLFITGNTVLSDCAVQSICNYLNNPPLGAVSTINLNLTGCNTEAEILNQCVFVSINEQNNYDVLIVYPNPFNTQLIFDWNGKNFYELKVTIHDLTGKLIYEQQLNSSTVLNTEWINKGSYVISMVNDDNSFSKKMILIK
;
A
#
# COMPACT_ATOMS: atom_id res chain seq x y z
N MET A 1 74.70 40.07 28.48
CA MET A 1 74.21 40.28 27.10
C MET A 1 73.13 39.23 26.84
N PHE A 2 71.89 39.48 27.23
CA PHE A 2 70.77 38.55 27.03
C PHE A 2 69.84 39.14 25.96
N LYS A 3 69.75 38.46 24.81
CA LYS A 3 68.83 38.79 23.71
C LYS A 3 67.46 38.17 24.04
N PHE A 4 66.42 39.00 24.17
CA PHE A 4 65.04 38.53 24.09
C PHE A 4 64.63 38.47 22.61
N SER A 5 64.23 37.28 22.15
CA SER A 5 63.66 37.07 20.82
C SER A 5 62.16 36.90 20.98
N THR A 6 61.39 37.89 20.52
CA THR A 6 59.92 37.85 20.54
C THR A 6 59.45 36.90 19.44
N ILE A 7 58.87 35.76 19.81
CA ILE A 7 58.19 34.85 18.88
C ILE A 7 56.75 35.37 18.72
N ILE A 8 56.42 35.90 17.54
CA ILE A 8 55.03 36.12 17.14
C ILE A 8 54.45 34.76 16.74
N VAL A 9 53.49 34.27 17.52
CA VAL A 9 52.64 33.14 17.15
C VAL A 9 51.45 33.72 16.41
N VAL A 10 51.45 33.60 15.07
CA VAL A 10 50.28 33.90 14.25
C VAL A 10 49.31 32.72 14.40
N VAL A 11 48.31 32.89 15.26
CA VAL A 11 47.20 31.95 15.38
C VAL A 11 46.28 32.17 14.18
N PHE A 12 46.34 31.29 13.19
CA PHE A 12 45.30 31.20 12.16
C PHE A 12 44.04 30.63 12.81
N ILE A 13 43.14 31.52 13.24
CA ILE A 13 41.78 31.14 13.59
C ILE A 13 41.08 30.82 12.26
N SER A 14 41.00 29.54 11.89
CA SER A 14 40.13 29.12 10.79
C SER A 14 38.70 29.25 11.27
N THR A 15 38.10 30.43 11.11
CA THR A 15 36.65 30.55 11.20
C THR A 15 36.10 29.75 10.04
N THR A 16 35.57 28.57 10.31
CA THR A 16 34.68 27.88 9.37
C THR A 16 33.50 28.83 9.15
N LEU A 17 33.59 29.66 8.10
CA LEU A 17 32.42 30.34 7.57
C LEU A 17 31.44 29.22 7.27
N LYS A 18 30.33 29.15 8.03
CA LYS A 18 29.15 28.45 7.57
C LYS A 18 28.74 29.18 6.31
N VAL A 19 29.24 28.71 5.17
CA VAL A 19 28.69 29.08 3.87
C VAL A 19 27.26 28.57 3.94
N ASN A 20 26.29 29.48 3.99
CA ASN A 20 24.90 29.09 3.92
C ASN A 20 24.73 28.23 2.66
N ALA A 21 24.09 27.07 2.81
CA ALA A 21 23.72 26.22 1.70
C ALA A 21 23.11 27.08 0.58
N GLN A 22 23.76 27.11 -0.58
CA GLN A 22 23.27 27.89 -1.70
C GLN A 22 22.35 26.99 -2.51
N CYS A 23 21.04 27.12 -2.29
CA CYS A 23 20.04 26.38 -3.04
C CYS A 23 19.44 27.21 -4.18
N PRO A 24 18.86 26.56 -5.22
CA PRO A 24 18.00 27.25 -6.17
C PRO A 24 16.83 27.92 -5.42
N VAL A 25 16.47 29.14 -5.84
CA VAL A 25 15.33 29.90 -5.26
C VAL A 25 14.20 30.14 -6.28
N THR A 26 14.40 29.63 -7.48
CA THR A 26 13.43 29.63 -8.59
C THR A 26 13.44 28.23 -9.19
N PRO A 27 12.40 27.84 -9.94
CA PRO A 27 12.39 26.54 -10.61
C PRO A 27 13.62 26.36 -11.49
N ILE A 28 14.16 25.15 -11.52
CA ILE A 28 15.31 24.76 -12.33
C ILE A 28 14.96 23.57 -13.22
N SER A 29 15.62 23.49 -14.38
CA SER A 29 15.52 22.35 -15.29
C SER A 29 16.90 21.78 -15.56
N LEU A 30 17.09 20.52 -15.18
CA LEU A 30 18.29 19.74 -15.42
C LEU A 30 18.02 18.84 -16.63
N ILE A 31 18.59 19.20 -17.79
CA ILE A 31 18.25 18.59 -19.09
C ILE A 31 19.42 17.84 -19.73
N THR A 32 20.60 17.91 -19.11
CA THR A 32 21.80 17.16 -19.49
C THR A 32 22.44 16.48 -18.29
N GLN A 33 23.24 15.44 -18.54
CA GLN A 33 24.05 14.82 -17.48
C GLN A 33 25.02 15.85 -16.86
N THR A 34 25.54 16.79 -17.64
CA THR A 34 26.39 17.88 -17.14
C THR A 34 25.66 18.79 -16.15
N ASP A 35 24.36 19.05 -16.34
CA ASP A 35 23.58 19.84 -15.37
C ASP A 35 23.48 19.12 -14.01
N ILE A 36 23.26 17.81 -14.05
CA ILE A 36 23.27 16.94 -12.86
C ILE A 36 24.64 16.98 -12.20
N ASP A 37 25.70 16.71 -12.95
CA ASP A 37 27.06 16.58 -12.44
C ASP A 37 27.58 17.89 -11.83
N ASN A 38 27.13 19.04 -12.37
CA ASN A 38 27.52 20.36 -11.87
C ASN A 38 26.64 20.88 -10.73
N PHE A 39 25.56 20.18 -10.34
CA PHE A 39 24.61 20.70 -9.35
C PHE A 39 25.30 21.08 -8.03
N SER A 40 26.13 20.20 -7.47
CA SER A 40 26.88 20.46 -6.23
C SER A 40 27.90 21.61 -6.34
N THR A 41 28.37 21.91 -7.55
CA THR A 41 29.27 23.06 -7.79
C THR A 41 28.49 24.36 -7.92
N ASN A 42 27.32 24.32 -8.56
CA ASN A 42 26.45 25.47 -8.74
C ASN A 42 25.69 25.84 -7.46
N TYR A 43 25.39 24.84 -6.63
CA TYR A 43 24.58 24.94 -5.42
C TYR A 43 25.28 24.27 -4.23
N PRO A 44 26.47 24.76 -3.82
CA PRO A 44 27.29 24.09 -2.81
C PRO A 44 26.56 23.95 -1.47
N GLY A 45 26.50 22.70 -0.99
CA GLY A 45 25.87 22.35 0.28
C GLY A 45 24.36 22.47 0.30
N CYS A 46 23.69 22.56 -0.86
CA CYS A 46 22.23 22.58 -0.92
C CYS A 46 21.63 21.23 -0.52
N ASP A 47 21.20 21.15 0.74
CA ASP A 47 20.52 20.00 1.33
C ASP A 47 18.98 20.10 1.31
N THR A 48 18.46 21.33 1.20
CA THR A 48 17.04 21.64 1.30
C THR A 48 16.60 22.51 0.13
N ILE A 49 15.87 21.93 -0.84
CA ILE A 49 15.24 22.72 -1.91
C ILE A 49 14.08 23.53 -1.31
N PRO A 50 14.08 24.87 -1.41
CA PRO A 50 13.03 25.71 -0.83
C PRO A 50 11.73 25.70 -1.64
N VAL A 51 10.63 26.11 -1.00
CA VAL A 51 9.31 26.24 -1.64
C VAL A 51 9.40 27.12 -2.90
N GLY A 52 8.77 26.67 -3.98
CA GLY A 52 8.72 27.38 -5.26
C GLY A 52 9.98 27.23 -6.13
N ALA A 53 10.96 26.42 -5.70
CA ALA A 53 12.15 26.08 -6.48
C ALA A 53 12.06 24.69 -7.11
N ASP A 54 10.96 24.41 -7.82
CA ASP A 54 10.71 23.10 -8.43
C ASP A 54 11.88 22.61 -9.28
N VAL A 55 12.22 21.33 -9.10
CA VAL A 55 13.35 20.67 -9.78
C VAL A 55 12.82 19.74 -10.84
N LEU A 56 12.94 20.14 -12.10
CA LEU A 56 12.61 19.31 -13.25
C LEU A 56 13.87 18.62 -13.80
N ILE A 57 13.87 17.29 -13.83
CA ILE A 57 14.92 16.45 -14.42
C ILE A 57 14.34 15.78 -15.67
N SER A 58 14.71 16.24 -16.86
CA SER A 58 14.08 15.79 -18.11
C SER A 58 14.98 15.74 -19.34
N GLY A 59 16.17 15.17 -19.18
CA GLY A 59 17.19 15.06 -20.22
C GLY A 59 17.36 13.66 -20.78
N SER A 60 17.30 13.49 -22.10
CA SER A 60 17.56 12.20 -22.75
C SER A 60 19.01 11.69 -22.61
N THR A 61 19.94 12.58 -22.23
CA THR A 61 21.35 12.21 -21.99
C THR A 61 21.62 11.80 -20.54
N ILE A 62 20.65 11.99 -19.64
CA ILE A 62 20.82 11.68 -18.22
C ILE A 62 20.75 10.16 -18.04
N THR A 63 21.73 9.62 -17.32
CA THR A 63 21.89 8.19 -17.04
C THR A 63 21.85 7.85 -15.56
N ASN A 64 22.13 8.83 -14.70
CA ASN A 64 22.13 8.74 -13.24
C ASN A 64 21.91 10.13 -12.61
N LEU A 65 21.68 10.18 -11.31
CA LEU A 65 21.43 11.41 -10.55
C LEU A 65 22.54 11.72 -9.53
N ASN A 66 23.75 11.16 -9.68
CA ASN A 66 24.81 11.17 -8.66
C ASN A 66 25.20 12.57 -8.16
N GLY A 67 25.10 13.59 -9.00
CA GLY A 67 25.40 14.98 -8.62
C GLY A 67 24.38 15.63 -7.68
N LEU A 68 23.24 14.97 -7.41
CA LEU A 68 22.15 15.47 -6.57
C LEU A 68 22.17 14.91 -5.13
N ASN A 69 23.25 14.22 -4.75
CA ASN A 69 23.35 13.42 -3.51
C ASN A 69 23.28 14.23 -2.21
N GLN A 70 23.50 15.53 -2.30
CA GLN A 70 23.36 16.45 -1.19
C GLN A 70 21.90 16.76 -0.85
N ILE A 71 20.94 16.56 -1.76
CA ILE A 71 19.52 16.89 -1.53
C ILE A 71 18.91 15.83 -0.59
N GLU A 72 18.60 16.24 0.63
CA GLU A 72 17.95 15.41 1.66
C GLU A 72 16.47 15.82 1.85
N VAL A 73 16.16 17.09 1.65
CA VAL A 73 14.80 17.64 1.83
C VAL A 73 14.42 18.46 0.61
N SER A 74 13.18 18.32 0.15
CA SER A 74 12.61 19.23 -0.86
C SER A 74 11.27 19.74 -0.42
N LEU A 75 11.12 21.06 -0.31
CA LEU A 75 9.84 21.74 -0.07
C LEU A 75 9.16 22.20 -1.38
N ALA A 76 9.80 21.93 -2.51
CA ALA A 76 9.29 22.14 -3.85
C ALA A 76 9.19 20.81 -4.60
N ALA A 77 8.50 20.81 -5.74
CA ALA A 77 8.27 19.58 -6.49
C ALA A 77 9.59 19.04 -7.07
N ILE A 78 9.76 17.72 -7.05
CA ILE A 78 10.80 17.01 -7.81
C ILE A 78 10.11 16.19 -8.90
N GLU A 79 10.37 16.56 -10.16
CA GLU A 79 9.87 15.85 -11.34
C GLU A 79 11.01 15.16 -12.09
N ILE A 80 11.06 13.83 -12.09
CA ILE A 80 11.98 13.01 -12.89
C ILE A 80 11.21 12.44 -14.08
N ARG A 81 11.29 13.10 -15.24
CA ARG A 81 10.48 12.70 -16.39
C ARG A 81 11.14 12.75 -17.75
N ASN A 82 10.74 11.84 -18.63
CA ASN A 82 11.23 11.79 -20.03
C ASN A 82 12.75 11.58 -20.16
N ASN A 83 13.38 10.88 -19.21
CA ASN A 83 14.81 10.53 -19.27
C ASN A 83 14.97 9.14 -19.90
N SER A 84 15.04 9.08 -21.23
CA SER A 84 15.04 7.81 -22.00
C SER A 84 16.29 6.93 -21.80
N ASN A 85 17.33 7.44 -21.15
CA ASN A 85 18.54 6.70 -20.80
C ASN A 85 18.78 6.53 -19.29
N LEU A 86 17.91 7.08 -18.43
CA LEU A 86 18.01 6.93 -16.99
C LEU A 86 17.65 5.51 -16.59
N THR A 87 18.57 4.80 -15.95
CA THR A 87 18.35 3.42 -15.49
C THR A 87 18.10 3.32 -13.99
N THR A 88 18.56 4.32 -13.23
CA THR A 88 18.47 4.36 -11.77
C THR A 88 18.28 5.80 -11.28
N THR A 89 17.56 5.99 -10.18
CA THR A 89 17.54 7.28 -9.45
C THR A 89 18.72 7.45 -8.51
N SER A 90 19.66 6.48 -8.48
CA SER A 90 20.90 6.54 -7.70
C SER A 90 21.53 7.92 -7.77
N GLY A 91 21.81 8.46 -6.59
CA GLY A 91 22.32 9.82 -6.44
C GLY A 91 21.36 10.78 -5.79
N LEU A 92 20.09 10.44 -5.59
CA LEU A 92 19.24 11.15 -4.62
C LEU A 92 19.33 10.47 -3.24
N ASN A 93 19.15 11.26 -2.17
CA ASN A 93 19.05 10.76 -0.80
C ASN A 93 17.89 11.45 -0.07
N LEU A 94 16.75 11.54 -0.75
CA LEU A 94 15.61 12.29 -0.25
C LEU A 94 15.01 11.59 0.98
N LEU A 95 14.96 12.31 2.10
CA LEU A 95 14.38 11.90 3.37
C LEU A 95 12.96 12.45 3.54
N TYR A 96 12.66 13.58 2.90
CA TYR A 96 11.36 14.26 3.00
C TYR A 96 11.01 15.04 1.73
N ALA A 97 9.78 14.88 1.26
CA ALA A 97 9.20 15.68 0.18
C ALA A 97 7.99 16.48 0.70
N GLY A 98 8.16 17.79 0.88
CA GLY A 98 7.11 18.73 1.26
C GLY A 98 6.19 19.15 0.10
N SER A 99 6.40 18.61 -1.09
CA SER A 99 5.60 18.84 -2.29
C SER A 99 5.64 17.57 -3.17
N ASP A 100 5.33 17.69 -4.46
CA ASP A 100 5.12 16.55 -5.35
C ASP A 100 6.43 15.80 -5.62
N LEU A 101 6.34 14.47 -5.68
CA LEU A 101 7.40 13.61 -6.20
C LEU A 101 6.84 12.84 -7.40
N ILE A 102 7.27 13.24 -8.59
CA ILE A 102 6.75 12.69 -9.85
C ILE A 102 7.88 11.98 -10.59
N ILE A 103 7.73 10.67 -10.84
CA ILE A 103 8.64 9.86 -11.63
C ILE A 103 7.87 9.26 -12.80
N ARG A 104 8.06 9.81 -14.00
CA ARG A 104 7.27 9.37 -15.16
C ARG A 104 7.98 9.31 -16.50
N ASN A 105 7.54 8.44 -17.39
CA ASN A 105 8.07 8.32 -18.76
C ASN A 105 9.59 8.08 -18.82
N ASN A 106 10.16 7.31 -17.89
CA ASN A 106 11.58 6.94 -17.93
C ASN A 106 11.69 5.50 -18.45
N SER A 107 11.80 5.36 -19.77
CA SER A 107 11.64 4.07 -20.47
C SER A 107 12.67 2.98 -20.11
N LYS A 108 13.80 3.36 -19.50
CA LYS A 108 14.85 2.44 -19.06
C LYS A 108 15.01 2.36 -17.54
N LEU A 109 14.17 3.07 -16.78
CA LEU A 109 14.28 3.12 -15.32
C LEU A 109 13.86 1.78 -14.72
N ILE A 110 14.79 1.18 -13.98
CA ILE A 110 14.60 -0.12 -13.32
C ILE A 110 14.74 0.03 -11.80
N ASP A 111 15.57 0.96 -11.36
CA ASP A 111 15.95 1.12 -9.97
C ASP A 111 15.57 2.49 -9.42
N ILE A 112 14.76 2.49 -8.36
CA ILE A 112 14.31 3.68 -7.63
C ILE A 112 14.74 3.66 -6.17
N SER A 113 15.78 2.88 -5.82
CA SER A 113 16.23 2.63 -4.44
C SER A 113 16.62 3.88 -3.64
N SER A 114 16.85 5.01 -4.31
CA SER A 114 17.26 6.28 -3.70
C SER A 114 16.26 6.91 -2.73
N PHE A 115 15.01 6.42 -2.69
CA PHE A 115 13.97 6.93 -1.80
C PHE A 115 13.77 6.05 -0.56
N SER A 116 14.66 5.08 -0.27
CA SER A 116 14.41 4.05 0.74
C SER A 116 14.23 4.59 2.15
N ASN A 117 14.68 5.82 2.40
CA ASN A 117 14.56 6.55 3.66
C ASN A 117 13.48 7.63 3.64
N LEU A 118 12.82 7.86 2.51
CA LEU A 118 11.72 8.81 2.36
C LEU A 118 10.49 8.27 3.08
N ASP A 119 10.05 8.95 4.15
CA ASP A 119 8.89 8.53 4.92
C ASP A 119 7.60 9.32 4.61
N THR A 120 7.74 10.52 4.02
CA THR A 120 6.64 11.46 3.85
C THR A 120 6.74 12.18 2.51
N ILE A 121 5.62 12.22 1.79
CA ILE A 121 5.37 13.08 0.64
C ILE A 121 4.11 13.89 0.95
N LEU A 122 4.20 15.22 1.12
CA LEU A 122 3.00 16.04 1.39
C LEU A 122 2.21 16.35 0.11
N GLY A 123 2.85 16.32 -1.06
CA GLY A 123 2.19 16.55 -2.34
C GLY A 123 1.67 15.26 -2.97
N GLU A 124 1.58 15.28 -4.30
CA GLU A 124 1.28 14.11 -5.13
C GLU A 124 2.49 13.18 -5.23
N PHE A 125 2.26 11.89 -5.00
CA PHE A 125 3.21 10.82 -5.26
C PHE A 125 2.85 10.12 -6.58
N THR A 126 3.62 10.36 -7.64
CA THR A 126 3.32 9.79 -8.97
C THR A 126 4.43 8.88 -9.48
N ILE A 127 4.09 7.62 -9.76
CA ILE A 127 4.93 6.65 -10.48
C ILE A 127 4.19 6.21 -11.74
N ARG A 128 4.57 6.75 -12.90
CA ARG A 128 3.79 6.56 -14.12
C ARG A 128 4.60 6.24 -15.37
N THR A 129 4.20 5.24 -16.16
CA THR A 129 4.84 4.97 -17.47
C THR A 129 6.35 4.74 -17.33
N ASN A 130 6.76 3.90 -16.37
CA ASN A 130 8.13 3.41 -16.23
C ASN A 130 8.12 1.89 -16.53
N PRO A 131 8.13 1.49 -17.82
CA PRO A 131 7.73 0.15 -18.25
C PRO A 131 8.67 -0.98 -17.80
N LEU A 132 9.88 -0.69 -17.33
CA LEU A 132 10.82 -1.69 -16.81
C LEU A 132 10.85 -1.78 -15.28
N LEU A 133 10.09 -0.95 -14.57
CA LEU A 133 10.04 -0.96 -13.13
C LEU A 133 9.23 -2.16 -12.63
N THR A 134 9.84 -3.04 -11.84
CA THR A 134 9.22 -4.32 -11.42
C THR A 134 8.60 -4.30 -10.02
N ASN A 135 9.02 -3.36 -9.17
CA ASN A 135 8.56 -3.19 -7.80
C ASN A 135 8.75 -1.72 -7.37
N LEU A 136 8.28 -1.38 -6.17
CA LEU A 136 8.38 -0.06 -5.57
C LEU A 136 9.31 -0.05 -4.34
N THR A 137 10.26 -0.98 -4.22
CA THR A 137 11.06 -1.16 -2.98
C THR A 137 11.88 0.05 -2.60
N GLY A 138 12.09 0.97 -3.54
CA GLY A 138 12.61 2.29 -3.27
C GLY A 138 11.79 3.11 -2.27
N PHE A 139 10.54 2.79 -2.00
CA PHE A 139 9.68 3.53 -1.06
C PHE A 139 9.41 2.77 0.25
N SER A 140 10.31 1.85 0.64
CA SER A 140 10.13 0.95 1.81
C SER A 140 9.82 1.63 3.15
N SER A 141 10.14 2.92 3.28
CA SER A 141 9.88 3.71 4.50
C SER A 141 8.68 4.65 4.38
N LEU A 142 8.06 4.77 3.20
CA LEU A 142 6.98 5.72 2.93
C LEU A 142 5.75 5.36 3.76
N LYS A 143 5.30 6.30 4.59
CA LYS A 143 4.16 6.16 5.50
C LYS A 143 2.98 7.04 5.11
N HIS A 144 3.28 8.22 4.58
CA HIS A 144 2.27 9.26 4.38
C HIS A 144 2.41 9.90 3.00
N VAL A 145 1.28 9.99 2.30
CA VAL A 145 1.10 10.78 1.08
C VAL A 145 -0.03 11.78 1.32
N GLY A 146 0.22 13.07 1.09
CA GLY A 146 -0.77 14.12 1.32
C GLY A 146 -1.79 14.19 0.19
N MET A 147 -1.45 14.74 -0.98
CA MET A 147 -2.47 15.08 -1.98
C MET A 147 -2.99 13.90 -2.83
N GLY A 148 -2.23 12.82 -2.97
CA GLY A 148 -2.65 11.65 -3.73
C GLY A 148 -1.49 10.77 -4.17
N ALA A 149 -1.76 9.48 -4.31
CA ALA A 149 -0.80 8.48 -4.78
C ALA A 149 -1.28 7.91 -6.13
N ILE A 150 -0.60 8.28 -7.21
CA ILE A 150 -0.93 7.85 -8.57
C ILE A 150 0.14 6.89 -9.07
N ILE A 151 -0.21 5.62 -9.14
CA ILE A 151 0.63 4.55 -9.67
C ILE A 151 -0.07 4.04 -10.92
N ARG A 152 0.54 4.27 -12.10
CA ARG A 152 -0.13 4.00 -13.37
C ARG A 152 0.79 3.52 -14.47
N ASP A 153 0.34 2.56 -15.29
CA ASP A 153 0.99 2.22 -16.56
C ASP A 153 2.48 1.81 -16.38
N ASN A 154 2.77 1.04 -15.32
CA ASN A 154 4.10 0.46 -15.13
C ASN A 154 4.05 -1.02 -15.55
N ALA A 155 4.19 -1.28 -16.86
CA ALA A 155 3.89 -2.58 -17.46
C ALA A 155 4.60 -3.80 -16.82
N ALA A 156 5.83 -3.64 -16.31
CA ALA A 156 6.58 -4.72 -15.64
C ALA A 156 6.29 -4.86 -14.13
N LEU A 157 5.49 -3.96 -13.54
CA LEU A 157 5.19 -3.97 -12.11
C LEU A 157 4.36 -5.20 -11.76
N THR A 158 4.89 -6.05 -10.88
CA THR A 158 4.24 -7.32 -10.49
C THR A 158 3.61 -7.26 -9.10
N SER A 159 4.10 -6.35 -8.26
CA SER A 159 3.61 -6.12 -6.90
C SER A 159 3.83 -4.67 -6.48
N LEU A 160 3.11 -4.22 -5.46
CA LEU A 160 3.33 -2.91 -4.81
C LEU A 160 4.39 -2.97 -3.69
N ASN A 161 5.20 -4.02 -3.65
CA ASN A 161 6.26 -4.19 -2.65
C ASN A 161 7.15 -2.96 -2.57
N GLY A 162 7.37 -2.47 -1.35
CA GLY A 162 7.91 -1.15 -1.08
C GLY A 162 6.92 -0.23 -0.38
N LEU A 163 5.61 -0.35 -0.65
CA LEU A 163 4.60 0.45 0.05
C LEU A 163 4.13 -0.16 1.37
N ASN A 164 4.89 -1.12 1.91
CA ASN A 164 4.54 -1.90 3.10
C ASN A 164 4.35 -1.06 4.38
N GLN A 165 4.85 0.18 4.41
CA GLN A 165 4.71 1.09 5.55
C GLN A 165 3.66 2.18 5.33
N LEU A 166 3.03 2.23 4.16
CA LEU A 166 2.05 3.27 3.81
C LEU A 166 0.81 3.11 4.69
N THR A 167 0.52 4.11 5.52
CA THR A 167 -0.65 4.14 6.40
C THR A 167 -1.69 5.15 5.95
N THR A 168 -1.30 6.20 5.23
CA THR A 168 -2.21 7.33 4.94
C THR A 168 -1.98 7.88 3.54
N VAL A 169 -3.09 8.07 2.83
CA VAL A 169 -3.20 8.85 1.59
C VAL A 169 -4.31 9.89 1.80
N GLU A 170 -3.98 11.18 1.95
CA GLU A 170 -4.98 12.26 2.14
C GLU A 170 -5.59 12.78 0.82
N GLY A 171 -5.61 11.92 -0.20
CA GLY A 171 -6.24 12.16 -1.49
C GLY A 171 -6.55 10.84 -2.20
N ILE A 172 -6.53 10.85 -3.53
CA ILE A 172 -6.79 9.65 -4.34
C ILE A 172 -5.66 8.63 -4.21
N LEU A 173 -6.00 7.35 -4.08
CA LEU A 173 -5.10 6.22 -4.32
C LEU A 173 -5.49 5.56 -5.65
N GLU A 174 -4.70 5.81 -6.69
CA GLU A 174 -4.88 5.28 -8.03
C GLU A 174 -3.84 4.17 -8.32
N ILE A 175 -4.32 2.97 -8.62
CA ILE A 175 -3.51 1.81 -9.04
C ILE A 175 -4.10 1.31 -10.36
N VAL A 176 -3.53 1.77 -11.47
CA VAL A 176 -4.19 1.65 -12.78
C VAL A 176 -3.27 1.13 -13.88
N GLU A 177 -3.79 0.30 -14.78
CA GLU A 177 -3.10 -0.16 -15.99
C GLU A 177 -1.78 -0.92 -15.71
N HIS A 178 -1.77 -1.83 -14.74
CA HIS A 178 -0.63 -2.74 -14.51
C HIS A 178 -0.97 -4.17 -14.97
N PRO A 179 -0.71 -4.52 -16.24
CA PRO A 179 -1.12 -5.81 -16.79
C PRO A 179 -0.44 -7.02 -16.13
N ASN A 180 0.68 -6.84 -15.43
CA ASN A 180 1.40 -7.91 -14.73
C ASN A 180 1.25 -7.86 -13.19
N LEU A 181 0.49 -6.90 -12.65
CA LEU A 181 0.30 -6.76 -11.22
C LEU A 181 -0.58 -7.90 -10.71
N THR A 182 -0.07 -8.67 -9.76
CA THR A 182 -0.77 -9.83 -9.17
C THR A 182 -0.96 -9.69 -7.66
N ASP A 183 -0.21 -8.78 -7.02
CA ASP A 183 -0.10 -8.70 -5.57
C ASP A 183 -0.13 -7.24 -5.08
N VAL A 184 -1.15 -6.91 -4.29
CA VAL A 184 -1.32 -5.62 -3.61
C VAL A 184 -1.14 -5.74 -2.09
N SER A 185 -0.67 -6.89 -1.58
CA SER A 185 -0.50 -7.16 -0.13
C SER A 185 0.34 -6.13 0.62
N ALA A 186 1.20 -5.39 -0.10
CA ALA A 186 1.96 -4.29 0.47
C ALA A 186 1.09 -3.19 1.10
N LEU A 187 -0.20 -3.07 0.73
CA LEU A 187 -1.10 -2.09 1.32
C LEU A 187 -1.71 -2.49 2.67
N SER A 188 -1.30 -3.62 3.26
CA SER A 188 -1.94 -4.18 4.47
C SER A 188 -1.96 -3.25 5.69
N ASN A 189 -1.08 -2.24 5.73
CA ASN A 189 -0.99 -1.25 6.80
C ASN A 189 -1.75 0.04 6.51
N LEU A 190 -2.42 0.15 5.37
CA LEU A 190 -3.19 1.32 4.99
C LEU A 190 -4.36 1.52 5.95
N LEU A 191 -4.46 2.70 6.55
CA LEU A 191 -5.51 3.08 7.50
C LEU A 191 -6.49 4.09 6.92
N LEU A 192 -6.03 4.95 6.01
CA LEU A 192 -6.86 6.05 5.53
C LEU A 192 -6.58 6.38 4.06
N VAL A 193 -7.65 6.46 3.28
CA VAL A 193 -7.70 7.09 1.96
C VAL A 193 -8.85 8.09 1.97
N THR A 194 -8.55 9.38 2.05
CA THR A 194 -9.62 10.39 2.13
C THR A 194 -10.28 10.62 0.78
N GLY A 195 -9.51 10.49 -0.31
CA GLY A 195 -9.93 10.88 -1.65
C GLY A 195 -9.95 12.37 -1.89
N ASP A 196 -10.21 12.72 -3.15
CA ASP A 196 -10.54 14.08 -3.58
C ASP A 196 -12.05 14.16 -3.87
N PRO A 197 -12.74 15.28 -3.51
CA PRO A 197 -14.16 15.45 -3.76
C PRO A 197 -14.61 15.36 -5.23
N LEU A 198 -13.68 15.47 -6.18
CA LEU A 198 -13.92 15.44 -7.62
C LEU A 198 -13.42 14.15 -8.28
N GLU A 199 -12.36 13.53 -7.75
CA GLU A 199 -11.67 12.40 -8.39
C GLU A 199 -11.91 11.06 -7.70
N GLY A 200 -12.43 11.07 -6.47
CA GLY A 200 -12.69 9.87 -5.68
C GLY A 200 -11.56 9.50 -4.74
N ALA A 201 -11.74 8.38 -4.04
CA ALA A 201 -10.80 7.90 -3.03
C ALA A 201 -9.93 6.75 -3.54
N LEU A 202 -10.54 5.65 -3.97
CA LEU A 202 -9.79 4.45 -4.33
C LEU A 202 -10.13 4.02 -5.76
N VAL A 203 -9.11 3.99 -6.62
CA VAL A 203 -9.23 3.56 -8.01
C VAL A 203 -8.31 2.37 -8.26
N ILE A 204 -8.90 1.21 -8.54
CA ILE A 204 -8.21 -0.01 -8.96
C ILE A 204 -8.78 -0.39 -10.32
N ASP A 205 -8.11 0.04 -11.39
CA ASP A 205 -8.62 -0.09 -12.76
C ASP A 205 -7.62 -0.76 -13.70
N LEU A 206 -8.11 -1.64 -14.58
CA LEU A 206 -7.33 -2.25 -15.67
C LEU A 206 -6.05 -3.00 -15.22
N ASN A 207 -6.02 -3.57 -14.01
CA ASN A 207 -4.94 -4.46 -13.57
C ASN A 207 -5.30 -5.91 -13.93
N THR A 208 -5.15 -6.27 -15.20
CA THR A 208 -5.76 -7.48 -15.80
C THR A 208 -5.20 -8.82 -15.29
N SER A 209 -4.12 -8.82 -14.50
CA SER A 209 -3.59 -10.02 -13.82
C SER A 209 -3.89 -10.06 -12.31
N LEU A 210 -4.54 -9.03 -11.76
CA LEU A 210 -4.79 -8.92 -10.33
C LEU A 210 -5.92 -9.85 -9.91
N THR A 211 -5.63 -10.81 -9.02
CA THR A 211 -6.59 -11.84 -8.60
C THR A 211 -7.27 -11.54 -7.27
N SER A 212 -6.68 -10.69 -6.42
CA SER A 212 -7.13 -10.42 -5.06
C SER A 212 -6.84 -8.98 -4.62
N LEU A 213 -7.68 -8.45 -3.73
CA LEU A 213 -7.49 -7.19 -3.00
C LEU A 213 -7.00 -7.40 -1.55
N ASN A 214 -6.41 -8.55 -1.23
CA ASN A 214 -5.98 -8.93 0.13
C ASN A 214 -5.22 -7.83 0.92
N GLY A 215 -4.42 -7.01 0.23
CA GLY A 215 -3.71 -5.87 0.84
C GLY A 215 -4.62 -4.78 1.40
N LEU A 216 -5.89 -4.74 1.01
CA LEU A 216 -6.89 -3.82 1.55
C LEU A 216 -7.76 -4.50 2.61
N GLY A 217 -7.34 -5.63 3.18
CA GLY A 217 -8.12 -6.37 4.17
C GLY A 217 -8.09 -5.82 5.60
N ASN A 218 -7.43 -4.70 5.86
CA ASN A 218 -7.36 -4.12 7.20
C ASN A 218 -8.74 -3.54 7.60
N ASN A 219 -9.22 -3.95 8.78
CA ASN A 219 -10.55 -3.58 9.27
C ASN A 219 -10.67 -2.11 9.69
N ASN A 220 -9.53 -1.45 9.94
CA ASN A 220 -9.44 -0.04 10.30
C ASN A 220 -9.20 0.86 9.07
N THR A 221 -9.11 0.31 7.85
CA THR A 221 -8.96 1.13 6.66
C THR A 221 -10.27 1.89 6.39
N GLU A 222 -10.20 3.21 6.44
CA GLU A 222 -11.29 4.12 6.07
C GLU A 222 -11.07 4.65 4.64
N ILE A 223 -12.11 4.54 3.81
CA ILE A 223 -12.15 5.06 2.43
C ILE A 223 -13.26 6.11 2.40
N LEU A 224 -12.93 7.40 2.24
CA LEU A 224 -13.87 8.52 2.48
C LEU A 224 -14.44 9.19 1.20
N GLY A 225 -14.25 8.59 0.03
CA GLY A 225 -14.74 9.09 -1.26
C GLY A 225 -15.18 7.98 -2.21
N ASP A 226 -15.23 8.28 -3.50
CA ASP A 226 -15.69 7.32 -4.51
C ASP A 226 -14.77 6.10 -4.62
N LEU A 227 -15.37 4.95 -4.92
CA LEU A 227 -14.70 3.67 -5.09
C LEU A 227 -14.87 3.16 -6.51
N PHE A 228 -13.76 2.95 -7.21
CA PHE A 228 -13.73 2.41 -8.56
C PHE A 228 -12.92 1.11 -8.58
N ILE A 229 -13.58 -0.01 -8.84
CA ILE A 229 -12.94 -1.31 -9.04
C ILE A 229 -13.40 -1.84 -10.40
N THR A 230 -12.65 -1.53 -11.45
CA THR A 230 -13.08 -1.79 -12.83
C THR A 230 -12.02 -2.49 -13.67
N GLY A 231 -12.44 -3.28 -14.65
CA GLY A 231 -11.52 -3.81 -15.66
C GLY A 231 -10.44 -4.78 -15.16
N ASN A 232 -10.52 -5.26 -13.91
CA ASN A 232 -9.59 -6.24 -13.35
C ASN A 232 -10.12 -7.64 -13.68
N THR A 233 -9.93 -8.06 -14.93
CA THR A 233 -10.68 -9.17 -15.57
C THR A 233 -10.55 -10.55 -14.90
N VAL A 234 -9.53 -10.76 -14.06
CA VAL A 234 -9.33 -12.01 -13.29
C VAL A 234 -9.50 -11.82 -11.78
N LEU A 235 -9.93 -10.64 -11.32
CA LEU A 235 -10.12 -10.33 -9.91
C LEU A 235 -11.31 -11.10 -9.35
N SER A 236 -11.05 -12.04 -8.44
CA SER A 236 -12.07 -12.92 -7.85
C SER A 236 -12.18 -12.82 -6.32
N ASP A 237 -11.18 -12.22 -5.67
CA ASP A 237 -11.09 -12.10 -4.21
C ASP A 237 -11.03 -10.61 -3.81
N CYS A 238 -12.17 -9.93 -3.89
CA CYS A 238 -12.33 -8.49 -3.64
C CYS A 238 -13.15 -8.16 -2.40
N ALA A 239 -13.84 -9.14 -1.81
CA ALA A 239 -14.65 -8.98 -0.59
C ALA A 239 -13.78 -8.95 0.67
N VAL A 240 -12.79 -8.06 0.67
CA VAL A 240 -11.90 -7.81 1.81
C VAL A 240 -12.53 -6.81 2.77
N GLN A 241 -12.09 -6.81 4.03
CA GLN A 241 -12.83 -6.12 5.10
C GLN A 241 -13.08 -4.63 4.83
N SER A 242 -12.09 -3.88 4.35
CA SER A 242 -12.27 -2.44 4.08
C SER A 242 -13.31 -2.19 2.98
N ILE A 243 -13.29 -2.99 1.92
CA ILE A 243 -14.26 -2.92 0.82
C ILE A 243 -15.66 -3.31 1.33
N CYS A 244 -15.76 -4.35 2.15
CA CYS A 244 -17.01 -4.72 2.79
C CYS A 244 -17.54 -3.63 3.73
N ASN A 245 -16.68 -2.99 4.52
CA ASN A 245 -17.06 -1.88 5.39
C ASN A 245 -17.59 -0.70 4.56
N TYR A 246 -16.86 -0.34 3.49
CA TYR A 246 -17.25 0.72 2.57
C TYR A 246 -18.62 0.44 1.92
N LEU A 247 -18.83 -0.74 1.34
CA LEU A 247 -20.08 -1.03 0.63
C LEU A 247 -21.29 -1.16 1.57
N ASN A 248 -21.09 -1.61 2.82
CA ASN A 248 -22.18 -1.66 3.81
C ASN A 248 -22.54 -0.28 4.38
N ASN A 249 -21.58 0.64 4.45
CA ASN A 249 -21.77 1.97 4.98
C ASN A 249 -20.93 3.00 4.20
N PRO A 250 -21.32 3.32 2.96
CA PRO A 250 -20.54 4.21 2.11
C PRO A 250 -20.55 5.64 2.65
N PRO A 251 -19.48 6.42 2.43
CA PRO A 251 -19.45 7.84 2.76
C PRO A 251 -20.61 8.59 2.11
N LEU A 252 -21.11 9.63 2.77
CA LEU A 252 -22.28 10.37 2.29
C LEU A 252 -22.00 11.00 0.92
N GLY A 253 -22.79 10.59 -0.08
CA GLY A 253 -22.67 11.11 -1.45
C GLY A 253 -21.60 10.43 -2.30
N ALA A 254 -20.86 9.47 -1.75
CA ALA A 254 -19.89 8.70 -2.51
C ALA A 254 -20.56 7.73 -3.49
N VAL A 255 -19.89 7.47 -4.60
CA VAL A 255 -20.31 6.56 -5.66
C VAL A 255 -19.36 5.35 -5.72
N SER A 256 -19.94 4.15 -5.79
CA SER A 256 -19.25 2.92 -6.13
C SER A 256 -19.46 2.58 -7.61
N THR A 257 -18.37 2.35 -8.35
CA THR A 257 -18.41 1.78 -9.70
C THR A 257 -17.62 0.48 -9.71
N ILE A 258 -18.33 -0.64 -9.80
CA ILE A 258 -17.75 -1.99 -9.82
C ILE A 258 -18.29 -2.71 -11.05
N ASN A 259 -17.42 -2.98 -12.03
CA ASN A 259 -17.78 -3.67 -13.27
C ASN A 259 -16.53 -4.21 -13.99
N LEU A 260 -16.72 -5.03 -15.02
CA LEU A 260 -15.63 -5.55 -15.86
C LEU A 260 -14.56 -6.34 -15.07
N ASN A 261 -14.95 -6.97 -13.96
CA ASN A 261 -14.11 -7.88 -13.18
C ASN A 261 -14.60 -9.34 -13.34
N LEU A 262 -13.92 -10.30 -12.71
CA LEU A 262 -14.41 -11.68 -12.70
C LEU A 262 -15.70 -11.79 -11.85
N THR A 263 -16.56 -12.74 -12.19
CA THR A 263 -17.75 -13.09 -11.39
C THR A 263 -17.37 -13.31 -9.92
N GLY A 264 -18.15 -12.71 -9.04
CA GLY A 264 -17.85 -12.58 -7.61
C GLY A 264 -17.37 -11.18 -7.24
N CYS A 265 -16.73 -10.48 -8.17
CA CYS A 265 -16.22 -9.12 -8.01
C CYS A 265 -16.74 -8.15 -9.07
N ASN A 266 -17.72 -8.56 -9.88
CA ASN A 266 -18.14 -7.81 -11.04
C ASN A 266 -19.28 -6.82 -10.76
N THR A 267 -19.94 -6.92 -9.61
CA THR A 267 -20.95 -5.95 -9.17
C THR A 267 -20.89 -5.76 -7.65
N GLU A 268 -21.39 -4.64 -7.15
CA GLU A 268 -21.52 -4.39 -5.71
C GLU A 268 -22.29 -5.52 -4.99
N ALA A 269 -23.40 -5.98 -5.57
CA ALA A 269 -24.20 -7.05 -4.99
C ALA A 269 -23.44 -8.38 -4.89
N GLU A 270 -22.58 -8.70 -5.88
CA GLU A 270 -21.72 -9.89 -5.82
C GLU A 270 -20.72 -9.82 -4.67
N ILE A 271 -20.10 -8.65 -4.46
CA ILE A 271 -19.14 -8.43 -3.36
C ILE A 271 -19.87 -8.50 -2.01
N LEU A 272 -20.98 -7.81 -1.85
CA LEU A 272 -21.75 -7.80 -0.60
C LEU A 272 -22.24 -9.21 -0.20
N ASN A 273 -22.64 -10.05 -1.17
CA ASN A 273 -23.00 -11.44 -0.90
C ASN A 273 -21.83 -12.26 -0.32
N GLN A 274 -20.59 -11.92 -0.66
CA GLN A 274 -19.39 -12.53 -0.08
C GLN A 274 -19.04 -11.91 1.27
N CYS A 275 -19.28 -10.60 1.44
CA CYS A 275 -19.08 -9.90 2.71
C CYS A 275 -19.92 -10.48 3.85
N VAL A 276 -21.08 -11.09 3.57
CA VAL A 276 -21.91 -11.77 4.60
C VAL A 276 -21.16 -12.94 5.25
N PHE A 277 -20.21 -13.57 4.56
CA PHE A 277 -19.34 -14.60 5.12
C PHE A 277 -18.13 -14.04 5.89
N VAL A 278 -17.86 -12.73 5.73
CA VAL A 278 -16.81 -11.98 6.42
C VAL A 278 -17.40 -11.22 7.63
N SER A 279 -18.69 -10.90 7.61
CA SER A 279 -19.44 -10.13 8.60
C SER A 279 -19.97 -11.01 9.74
N ILE A 280 -19.11 -11.78 10.37
CA ILE A 280 -19.38 -12.23 11.73
C ILE A 280 -18.59 -11.26 12.60
N ASN A 281 -19.29 -10.29 13.18
CA ASN A 281 -18.72 -9.37 14.15
C ASN A 281 -17.90 -10.16 15.17
N GLU A 282 -16.58 -10.08 15.11
CA GLU A 282 -15.71 -10.27 16.26
C GLU A 282 -15.95 -9.08 17.20
N GLN A 283 -17.10 -9.07 17.87
CA GLN A 283 -17.11 -8.50 19.19
C GLN A 283 -16.15 -9.35 20.02
N ASN A 284 -15.07 -8.71 20.45
CA ASN A 284 -14.02 -9.20 21.34
C ASN A 284 -14.56 -9.80 22.65
N ASN A 285 -15.19 -10.97 22.59
CA ASN A 285 -15.54 -11.73 23.79
C ASN A 285 -15.57 -13.26 23.59
N TYR A 286 -14.77 -13.82 22.68
CA TYR A 286 -14.81 -15.27 22.43
C TYR A 286 -13.44 -15.95 22.29
N ASP A 287 -12.60 -15.80 23.32
CA ASP A 287 -11.51 -16.74 23.66
C ASP A 287 -12.03 -18.08 24.25
N VAL A 288 -13.31 -18.40 24.04
CA VAL A 288 -14.05 -19.37 24.85
C VAL A 288 -14.53 -20.59 24.06
N LEU A 289 -14.80 -20.46 22.76
CA LEU A 289 -15.29 -21.57 21.93
C LEU A 289 -14.31 -21.88 20.81
N ILE A 290 -13.62 -23.01 20.90
CA ILE A 290 -12.55 -23.39 19.98
C ILE A 290 -13.02 -24.58 19.13
N VAL A 291 -12.98 -24.43 17.80
CA VAL A 291 -13.22 -25.53 16.85
C VAL A 291 -11.92 -25.93 16.18
N TYR A 292 -11.54 -27.20 16.35
CA TYR A 292 -10.27 -27.76 15.89
C TYR A 292 -10.37 -29.28 15.62
N PRO A 293 -9.41 -29.89 14.89
CA PRO A 293 -8.33 -29.25 14.14
C PRO A 293 -8.82 -28.55 12.87
N ASN A 294 -8.04 -27.60 12.35
CA ASN A 294 -8.19 -27.08 10.98
C ASN A 294 -6.80 -27.05 10.33
N PRO A 295 -6.52 -27.85 9.28
CA PRO A 295 -7.42 -28.80 8.62
C PRO A 295 -7.86 -29.99 9.50
N PHE A 296 -9.01 -30.59 9.20
CA PHE A 296 -9.51 -31.80 9.88
C PHE A 296 -9.58 -33.02 8.96
N ASN A 297 -9.60 -34.19 9.58
CA ASN A 297 -9.67 -35.49 8.92
C ASN A 297 -10.99 -36.20 9.29
N THR A 298 -11.00 -36.98 10.37
CA THR A 298 -12.15 -37.83 10.75
C THR A 298 -13.06 -37.22 11.80
N GLN A 299 -12.66 -36.12 12.40
CA GLN A 299 -13.38 -35.53 13.51
C GLN A 299 -13.17 -34.02 13.60
N LEU A 300 -14.17 -33.35 14.15
CA LEU A 300 -14.17 -31.95 14.56
C LEU A 300 -14.48 -31.88 16.06
N ILE A 301 -13.68 -31.14 16.81
CA ILE A 301 -13.83 -30.94 18.24
C ILE A 301 -14.41 -29.56 18.46
N PHE A 302 -15.50 -29.50 19.20
CA PHE A 302 -16.13 -28.27 19.71
C PHE A 302 -15.79 -28.17 21.19
N ASP A 303 -14.87 -27.28 21.53
CA ASP A 303 -14.36 -27.11 22.90
C ASP A 303 -14.84 -25.79 23.49
N TRP A 304 -15.50 -25.86 24.64
CA TRP A 304 -16.12 -24.72 25.31
C TRP A 304 -15.20 -24.02 26.30
N ASN A 305 -13.93 -24.45 26.38
CA ASN A 305 -12.89 -23.85 27.23
C ASN A 305 -13.37 -23.65 28.68
N GLY A 306 -14.10 -24.63 29.23
CA GLY A 306 -14.61 -24.62 30.60
C GLY A 306 -15.86 -23.74 30.85
N LYS A 307 -16.56 -23.28 29.82
CA LYS A 307 -17.87 -22.59 29.95
C LYS A 307 -19.04 -23.51 29.62
N ASN A 308 -20.23 -23.11 30.05
CA ASN A 308 -21.50 -23.75 29.72
C ASN A 308 -22.28 -22.85 28.78
N PHE A 309 -22.55 -23.33 27.57
CA PHE A 309 -23.54 -22.73 26.68
C PHE A 309 -24.85 -23.50 26.83
N TYR A 310 -25.96 -22.78 26.95
CA TYR A 310 -27.28 -23.40 26.85
C TYR A 310 -27.71 -23.28 25.40
N GLU A 311 -28.09 -24.41 24.78
CA GLU A 311 -28.78 -24.44 23.49
C GLU A 311 -28.01 -23.90 22.27
N LEU A 312 -26.72 -24.27 22.12
CA LEU A 312 -25.93 -23.85 20.96
C LEU A 312 -26.30 -24.67 19.71
N LYS A 313 -26.89 -24.03 18.70
CA LYS A 313 -27.16 -24.65 17.40
C LYS A 313 -25.92 -24.62 16.51
N VAL A 314 -25.39 -25.77 16.15
CA VAL A 314 -24.28 -25.91 15.19
C VAL A 314 -24.82 -26.34 13.83
N THR A 315 -24.42 -25.65 12.77
CA THR A 315 -24.63 -26.04 11.37
C THR A 315 -23.31 -26.14 10.62
N ILE A 316 -23.26 -27.02 9.62
CA ILE A 316 -22.15 -27.11 8.68
C ILE A 316 -22.72 -26.94 7.28
N HIS A 317 -22.18 -26.00 6.52
CA HIS A 317 -22.53 -25.76 5.13
C HIS A 317 -21.32 -26.00 4.23
N ASP A 318 -21.54 -26.46 3.01
CA ASP A 318 -20.50 -26.37 1.98
C ASP A 318 -20.38 -24.94 1.43
N LEU A 319 -19.39 -24.68 0.56
CA LEU A 319 -19.18 -23.36 -0.02
C LEU A 319 -20.31 -22.87 -0.95
N THR A 320 -21.25 -23.75 -1.32
CA THR A 320 -22.45 -23.36 -2.09
C THR A 320 -23.60 -22.95 -1.16
N GLY A 321 -23.40 -23.00 0.16
CA GLY A 321 -24.41 -22.71 1.17
C GLY A 321 -25.32 -23.91 1.49
N LYS A 322 -25.11 -25.06 0.87
CA LYS A 322 -25.92 -26.26 1.13
C LYS A 322 -25.66 -26.77 2.54
N LEU A 323 -26.73 -26.97 3.32
CA LEU A 323 -26.67 -27.56 4.64
C LEU A 323 -26.22 -29.03 4.58
N ILE A 324 -25.14 -29.34 5.28
CA ILE A 324 -24.52 -30.66 5.38
C ILE A 324 -24.81 -31.29 6.75
N TYR A 325 -24.81 -30.48 7.81
CA TYR A 325 -25.02 -30.92 9.18
C TYR A 325 -25.81 -29.89 9.98
N GLU A 326 -26.63 -30.34 10.92
CA GLU A 326 -27.26 -29.49 11.93
C GLU A 326 -27.44 -30.28 13.24
N GLN A 327 -27.04 -29.68 14.37
CA GLN A 327 -27.26 -30.25 15.70
C GLN A 327 -27.25 -29.19 16.78
N GLN A 328 -28.04 -29.39 17.85
CA GLN A 328 -27.96 -28.59 19.06
C GLN A 328 -27.01 -29.24 20.08
N LEU A 329 -26.05 -28.46 20.59
CA LEU A 329 -25.02 -28.89 21.53
C LEU A 329 -25.20 -28.22 22.90
N ASN A 330 -25.12 -29.05 23.93
CA ASN A 330 -25.24 -28.65 25.34
C ASN A 330 -23.95 -28.96 26.15
N SER A 331 -22.92 -29.47 25.51
CA SER A 331 -21.57 -29.65 26.07
C SER A 331 -20.52 -29.60 24.96
N SER A 332 -19.24 -29.43 25.34
CA SER A 332 -18.12 -29.73 24.44
C SER A 332 -18.29 -31.14 23.87
N THR A 333 -18.07 -31.28 22.57
CA THR A 333 -18.46 -32.47 21.82
C THR A 333 -17.45 -32.76 20.71
N VAL A 334 -17.24 -34.05 20.43
CA VAL A 334 -16.48 -34.50 19.26
C VAL A 334 -17.46 -34.99 18.21
N LEU A 335 -17.45 -34.35 17.05
CA LEU A 335 -18.24 -34.72 15.88
C LEU A 335 -17.42 -35.63 14.96
N ASN A 336 -17.92 -36.82 14.65
CA ASN A 336 -17.35 -37.66 13.60
C ASN A 336 -17.77 -37.14 12.22
N THR A 337 -16.80 -36.95 11.31
CA THR A 337 -16.97 -36.37 9.98
C THR A 337 -16.65 -37.35 8.84
N GLU A 338 -16.66 -38.66 9.09
CA GLU A 338 -16.39 -39.69 8.06
C GLU A 338 -17.37 -39.72 6.89
N TRP A 339 -18.58 -39.23 7.11
CA TRP A 339 -19.64 -39.16 6.11
C TRP A 339 -19.59 -37.87 5.26
N ILE A 340 -18.67 -36.94 5.58
CA ILE A 340 -18.48 -35.68 4.86
C ILE A 340 -17.34 -35.87 3.82
N ASN A 341 -17.55 -35.38 2.60
CA ASN A 341 -16.54 -35.46 1.53
C ASN A 341 -15.42 -34.43 1.72
N LYS A 342 -14.23 -34.66 1.14
CA LYS A 342 -13.17 -33.64 1.13
C LYS A 342 -13.65 -32.31 0.56
N GLY A 343 -13.25 -31.20 1.17
CA GLY A 343 -13.70 -29.87 0.76
C GLY A 343 -13.53 -28.80 1.82
N SER A 344 -13.94 -27.58 1.48
CA SER A 344 -14.04 -26.47 2.43
C SER A 344 -15.48 -26.36 2.93
N TYR A 345 -15.62 -26.11 4.22
CA TYR A 345 -16.91 -26.01 4.90
C TYR A 345 -16.96 -24.75 5.75
N VAL A 346 -18.14 -24.18 5.88
CA VAL A 346 -18.44 -23.13 6.86
C VAL A 346 -19.18 -23.78 8.01
N ILE A 347 -18.61 -23.74 9.20
CA ILE A 347 -19.27 -24.18 10.42
C ILE A 347 -19.86 -22.94 11.07
N SER A 348 -21.17 -22.90 11.27
CA SER A 348 -21.87 -21.83 11.97
C SER A 348 -22.41 -22.34 13.30
N MET A 349 -22.39 -21.50 14.32
CA MET A 349 -22.82 -21.82 15.68
C MET A 349 -23.63 -20.65 16.21
N VAL A 350 -24.89 -20.87 16.55
CA VAL A 350 -25.85 -19.83 16.89
C VAL A 350 -26.51 -20.17 18.23
N ASN A 351 -26.57 -19.20 19.14
CA ASN A 351 -27.48 -19.21 20.29
C ASN A 351 -28.36 -17.95 20.26
N ASP A 352 -29.25 -17.79 21.24
CA ASP A 352 -30.23 -16.70 21.25
C ASP A 352 -29.63 -15.29 21.16
N ASP A 353 -28.39 -15.12 21.64
CA ASP A 353 -27.73 -13.82 21.73
C ASP A 353 -26.58 -13.65 20.72
N ASN A 354 -26.07 -14.74 20.12
CA ASN A 354 -24.81 -14.73 19.37
C ASN A 354 -24.79 -15.70 18.19
N SER A 355 -24.03 -15.35 17.16
CA SER A 355 -23.65 -16.25 16.08
C SER A 355 -22.15 -16.19 15.81
N PHE A 356 -21.55 -17.35 15.55
CA PHE A 356 -20.15 -17.55 15.22
C PHE A 356 -20.08 -18.39 13.96
N SER A 357 -19.18 -18.08 13.02
CA SER A 357 -18.87 -19.00 11.93
C SER A 357 -17.37 -19.11 11.68
N LYS A 358 -16.91 -20.28 11.22
CA LYS A 358 -15.50 -20.52 10.90
C LYS A 358 -15.37 -21.39 9.66
N LYS A 359 -14.48 -20.98 8.77
CA LYS A 359 -14.08 -21.79 7.61
C LYS A 359 -13.14 -22.90 8.05
N MET A 360 -13.46 -24.13 7.69
CA MET A 360 -12.72 -25.34 8.05
C MET A 360 -12.44 -26.18 6.80
N ILE A 361 -11.25 -26.78 6.72
CA ILE A 361 -10.80 -27.55 5.57
C ILE A 361 -10.75 -29.03 5.93
N LEU A 362 -11.52 -29.86 5.21
CA LEU A 362 -11.47 -31.32 5.28
C LEU A 362 -10.55 -31.86 4.19
N ILE A 363 -9.45 -32.51 4.59
CA ILE A 363 -8.36 -32.89 3.66
C ILE A 363 -8.25 -34.40 3.38
N LYS A 364 -9.10 -35.24 3.98
CA LYS A 364 -9.10 -36.69 3.74
C LYS A 364 -10.05 -37.12 2.64
#